data_AF-X1F2D6-F1
#
_entry.id   AF-X1F2D6-F1
#
_cell.length_a   1.000
_cell.length_b   1.000
_cell.length_c   1.000
_cell.angle_alpha   90.00
_cell.angle_beta   90.00
_cell.angle_gamma   90.00
#
_symmetry.space_group_name_H-M   'P 1'
#
loop_
_entity.id
_entity.type
_entity.pdbx_description
1 polymer ?
#
loop_
_entity_poly.entity_id
_entity_poly.type
_entity_poly.pdbx_seq_one_letter_code
_entity_poly.pdbx_strand_id
1 'polypeptide(L)' 'MNNEQVDEETRQERREKRLKKKQERMLKHGRSLATIYKDAILKRLKRHRVDK' A
#
# COMPACT_ATOMS: atom_id res chain seq x y z
N MET A 1 -40.85 -7.49 -4.01
CA MET A 1 -39.60 -6.70 -3.86
C MET A 1 -38.63 -7.53 -3.06
N ASN A 2 -37.41 -7.70 -3.59
CA ASN A 2 -36.17 -8.18 -2.97
C ASN A 2 -35.62 -9.52 -3.48
N ASN A 3 -34.32 -9.43 -3.75
CA ASN A 3 -33.29 -10.45 -3.78
C ASN A 3 -33.43 -11.54 -4.84
N GLU A 4 -32.71 -11.34 -5.94
CA GLU A 4 -31.56 -12.19 -6.27
C GLU A 4 -30.93 -11.66 -7.56
N GLN A 5 -30.25 -10.51 -7.45
CA GLN A 5 -29.12 -10.27 -8.35
C GLN A 5 -28.03 -11.23 -7.88
N VAL A 6 -28.13 -12.48 -8.32
CA VAL A 6 -27.00 -13.39 -8.27
C VAL A 6 -26.00 -12.76 -9.20
N ASP A 7 -25.10 -11.99 -8.61
CA ASP A 7 -23.95 -11.41 -9.27
C ASP A 7 -23.26 -12.52 -10.09
N GLU A 8 -23.53 -12.57 -11.39
CA GLU A 8 -22.79 -13.36 -12.38
C GLU A 8 -21.40 -12.74 -12.56
N GLU A 9 -20.70 -12.50 -11.46
CA GLU A 9 -19.32 -12.05 -11.47
C GLU A 9 -18.50 -13.05 -12.27
N THR A 10 -17.91 -12.56 -13.35
CA THR A 10 -16.99 -13.34 -14.15
C THR A 10 -15.81 -13.80 -13.27
N ARG A 11 -15.17 -14.91 -13.65
CA ARG A 11 -13.99 -15.41 -12.92
C ARG A 11 -12.88 -14.36 -12.77
N GLN A 12 -12.80 -13.40 -13.71
CA GLN A 12 -11.84 -12.31 -13.70
C GLN A 12 -12.17 -11.29 -12.61
N GLU A 13 -13.41 -10.84 -12.51
CA GLU A 13 -13.86 -9.92 -11.46
C GLU A 13 -13.64 -10.49 -10.05
N ARG A 14 -13.92 -11.79 -9.86
CA ARG A 14 -13.62 -12.47 -8.59
C ARG A 14 -12.12 -12.46 -8.25
N ARG A 15 -11.25 -12.58 -9.26
CA ARG A 15 -9.78 -12.50 -9.07
C ARG A 15 -9.36 -11.09 -8.69
N GLU A 16 -9.87 -10.07 -9.36
CA GLU A 16 -9.56 -8.67 -9.07
C GLU A 16 -10.04 -8.28 -7.66
N LYS A 17 -11.27 -8.66 -7.29
CA LYS A 17 -11.80 -8.44 -5.94
C LYS A 17 -10.93 -9.11 -4.87
N ARG A 18 -10.43 -10.33 -5.12
CA ARG A 18 -9.49 -11.03 -4.22
C ARG A 18 -8.13 -10.32 -4.14
N LEU A 19 -7.59 -9.87 -5.27
CA LEU A 19 -6.31 -9.16 -5.32
C LEU A 19 -6.38 -7.84 -4.55
N LYS A 20 -7.44 -7.06 -4.75
CA LYS A 20 -7.67 -5.80 -4.03
C LYS A 20 -7.79 -6.02 -2.52
N LYS A 21 -8.61 -6.99 -2.09
CA LYS A 21 -8.72 -7.37 -0.67
C LYS A 21 -7.37 -7.84 -0.08
N LYS A 22 -6.52 -8.51 -0.86
CA LYS A 22 -5.18 -8.92 -0.44
C LYS A 22 -4.24 -7.72 -0.28
N GLN A 23 -4.28 -6.76 -1.19
CA GLN A 23 -3.51 -5.51 -1.09
C GLN A 23 -3.96 -4.65 0.10
N GLU A 24 -5.26 -4.60 0.39
CA GLU A 24 -5.81 -3.88 1.54
C GLU A 24 -5.41 -4.52 2.88
N ARG A 25 -5.34 -5.86 2.93
CA ARG A 25 -4.90 -6.63 4.12
C ARG A 25 -3.38 -6.63 4.32
N MET A 26 -2.59 -6.27 3.31
CA MET A 26 -1.16 -6.12 3.50
C MET A 26 -0.91 -5.02 4.52
N LEU A 27 -0.24 -5.38 5.61
CA LEU A 27 0.20 -4.43 6.63
C LEU A 27 1.05 -3.35 5.94
N LYS A 28 0.48 -2.16 5.78
CA LYS A 28 1.20 -0.95 5.33
C LYS A 28 2.26 -0.51 6.34
N HIS A 29 2.27 -1.14 7.51
CA HIS A 29 3.18 -0.88 8.63
C HIS A 29 4.52 -1.60 8.42
N GLY A 30 5.14 -1.33 7.28
CA GLY A 30 6.56 -1.51 7.06
C GLY A 30 7.03 -0.23 6.39
N ARG A 31 8.01 0.48 6.98
CA ARG A 31 8.63 1.58 6.25
C ARG A 31 9.19 0.98 4.96
N SER A 32 8.68 1.43 3.81
CA SER A 32 9.23 0.97 2.53
C SER A 32 10.73 1.24 2.51
N LEU A 33 11.52 0.40 1.85
CA LEU A 33 12.96 0.64 1.69
C LEU A 33 13.22 2.07 1.19
N ALA A 34 12.42 2.56 0.23
CA ALA A 34 12.48 3.92 -0.26
C ALA A 34 12.27 4.99 0.84
N THR A 35 11.30 4.79 1.74
CA THR A 35 11.06 5.67 2.89
C THR A 35 12.26 5.67 3.85
N ILE A 36 12.85 4.49 4.12
CA ILE A 36 14.02 4.36 5.00
C ILE A 36 15.22 5.13 4.42
N TYR A 37 15.50 4.95 3.12
CA TYR A 37 16.58 5.65 2.44
C TYR A 37 16.35 7.17 2.41
N LYS A 38 15.13 7.61 2.12
CA LYS A 38 14.77 9.03 2.14
C LYS A 38 15.02 9.65 3.51
N ASP A 39 14.56 8.99 4.58
CA ASP A 39 14.77 9.46 5.96
C ASP A 39 16.25 9.51 6.33
N ALA A 40 17.04 8.53 5.90
CA ALA A 40 18.49 8.50 6.15
C ALA A 40 19.22 9.67 5.46
N ILE A 41 18.89 9.94 4.19
CA ILE A 41 19.46 11.07 3.44
C ILE A 41 19.08 12.39 4.11
N LEU A 42 17.80 12.58 4.45
CA LEU A 42 17.33 13.80 5.12
C LEU A 42 18.01 14.02 6.47
N LYS A 43 18.21 12.96 7.27
CA LYS A 43 18.98 13.03 8.52
C LYS A 43 20.43 13.48 8.29
N ARG A 44 21.09 12.92 7.28
CA ARG A 44 22.48 13.29 6.94
C ARG A 44 22.60 14.74 6.49
N LEU A 45 21.67 15.21 5.65
CA LEU A 45 21.64 16.60 5.19
C LEU A 45 21.38 17.58 6.34
N LYS A 46 20.50 17.24 7.28
CA LYS A 46 20.27 18.07 8.47
C LYS A 46 21.53 18.22 9.33
N ARG A 47 22.30 17.14 9.56
CA ARG A 47 23.58 17.21 10.29
C ARG A 47 24.56 18.19 9.64
N HIS A 48 24.78 18.04 8.32
CA HIS A 48 25.68 18.94 7.59
C HIS A 48 25.28 20.42 7.56
N ARG A 49 24.00 20.74 7.76
CA ARG A 49 23.53 22.13 7.84
C ARG A 49 23.67 22.74 9.24
N VAL A 50 23.80 21.92 10.28
CA VAL A 50 23.99 22.37 11.67
C VAL A 50 25.47 22.57 11.98
N ASP A 51 26.34 21.81 11.30
CA ASP A 51 27.81 21.89 11.46
C ASP A 51 28.46 23.03 10.63
N LYS A 52 27.66 23.92 10.02
CA LYS A 52 28.12 25.06 9.20
C LYS A 52 27.53 26.36 9.73
#